data_AF-A7T4E2-F1
#
_entry.id   AF-A7T4E2-F1
#
_cell.length_a   1.000
_cell.length_b   1.000
_cell.length_c   1.000
_cell.angle_alpha   90.00
_cell.angle_beta   90.00
_cell.angle_gamma   90.00
#
_symmetry.space_group_name_H-M   'P 1'
#
loop_
_entity.id
_entity.type
_entity.pdbx_description
1 polymer ?
#
loop_
_entity_poly.entity_id
_entity_poly.type
_entity_poly.pdbx_seq_one_letter_code
_entity_poly.pdbx_strand_id
1 'polypeptide(L)'
;MAAMKTTPGLVNFFIFNSTYGPREGETISIPFSEKIAKDGKNTIEYHYDDVLDNVLDAVLKQSYKMFKLFNGPFNYLSETYGREALKKRSEYFFLSYLQTLNFSSFDLLDIFAGIQFLPLDKNTFLKIQSFVNLIEHTFSQIKYTAFLYSDKLVW
;
A
#
# COMPACT_ATOMS: atom_id res chain seq x y z
N MET A 1 26.50 0.10 37.48
CA MET A 1 25.40 0.65 36.65
C MET A 1 25.22 -0.25 35.44
N ALA A 2 24.06 -0.90 35.31
CA ALA A 2 23.77 -1.83 34.22
C ALA A 2 23.41 -1.08 32.94
N ALA A 3 24.04 -1.43 31.82
CA ALA A 3 23.68 -0.94 30.50
C ALA A 3 22.35 -1.58 30.07
N MET A 4 21.30 -0.76 29.96
CA MET A 4 19.99 -1.19 29.47
C MET A 4 20.13 -1.47 27.97
N LYS A 5 20.26 -2.76 27.60
CA LYS A 5 20.18 -3.19 26.20
C LYS A 5 18.73 -3.10 25.77
N THR A 6 18.35 -1.99 25.15
CA THR A 6 17.09 -1.87 24.44
C THR A 6 17.13 -2.82 23.24
N THR A 7 16.36 -3.91 23.32
CA THR A 7 16.14 -4.79 22.16
C THR A 7 15.42 -3.97 21.09
N PRO A 8 15.96 -3.85 19.86
CA PRO A 8 15.26 -3.12 18.80
C PRO A 8 13.93 -3.82 18.51
N GLY A 9 12.83 -3.11 18.79
CA GLY A 9 11.48 -3.53 18.41
C GLY A 9 11.19 -3.05 17.00
N LEU A 10 10.57 -3.91 16.20
CA LEU A 10 10.06 -3.54 14.88
C LEU A 10 8.91 -2.54 15.09
N VAL A 11 9.15 -1.26 14.81
CA VAL A 11 8.14 -0.20 14.98
C VAL A 11 7.13 -0.26 13.84
N ASN A 12 7.61 -0.37 12.60
CA ASN A 12 6.79 -0.52 11.40
C ASN A 12 7.43 -1.54 10.45
N PHE A 13 6.59 -2.31 9.75
CA PHE A 13 7.01 -3.26 8.73
C PHE A 13 6.27 -2.95 7.43
N PHE A 14 7.01 -2.45 6.45
CA PHE A 14 6.49 -2.17 5.11
C PHE A 14 6.99 -3.25 4.16
N ILE A 15 6.07 -4.02 3.57
CA ILE A 15 6.41 -4.85 2.41
C ILE A 15 6.18 -3.97 1.19
N PHE A 16 7.26 -3.35 0.72
CA PHE A 16 7.27 -2.74 -0.60
C PHE A 16 7.42 -3.84 -1.65
N ASN A 17 6.42 -3.99 -2.52
CA ASN A 17 6.49 -4.87 -3.67
C ASN A 17 6.60 -4.02 -4.93
N SER A 18 7.80 -3.97 -5.53
CA SER A 18 8.08 -3.16 -6.72
C SER A 18 7.28 -3.55 -7.98
N THR A 19 6.53 -4.65 -7.94
CA THR A 19 5.60 -5.04 -9.01
C THR A 19 4.16 -4.53 -8.79
N TYR A 20 3.87 -3.93 -7.63
CA TYR A 20 2.55 -3.42 -7.27
C TYR A 20 2.68 -1.98 -6.77
N GLY A 21 2.27 -1.07 -7.66
CA GLY A 21 2.41 0.37 -7.63
C GLY A 21 2.19 0.85 -9.07
N PRO A 22 1.54 2.00 -9.33
CA PRO A 22 1.57 2.59 -10.66
C PRO A 22 3.03 2.73 -11.05
N ARG A 23 3.42 2.12 -12.17
CA ARG A 23 4.75 2.39 -12.73
C ARG A 23 4.78 3.87 -13.09
N GLU A 24 5.93 4.53 -12.97
CA GLU A 24 6.06 5.94 -13.36
C GLU A 24 5.33 6.20 -14.69
N GLY A 25 4.25 7.00 -14.65
CA GLY A 25 3.42 7.33 -15.81
C GLY A 25 2.06 6.63 -15.92
N GLU A 26 1.69 5.67 -15.07
CA GLU A 26 0.34 5.09 -15.09
C GLU A 26 -0.69 6.04 -14.47
N THR A 27 -1.61 6.54 -15.30
CA THR A 27 -2.74 7.37 -14.89
C THR A 27 -4.00 6.51 -14.84
N ILE A 28 -4.73 6.51 -13.72
CA ILE A 28 -6.00 5.78 -13.65
C ILE A 28 -7.06 6.62 -14.35
N SER A 29 -7.56 6.11 -15.47
CA SER A 29 -8.66 6.73 -16.22
C SER A 29 -9.99 6.27 -15.64
N ILE A 30 -10.87 7.22 -15.31
CA ILE A 30 -12.24 6.91 -14.89
C ILE A 30 -12.99 6.38 -16.12
N PRO A 31 -13.55 5.16 -16.10
CA PRO A 31 -14.35 4.63 -17.20
C PRO A 31 -15.50 5.58 -17.50
N PHE A 32 -15.78 5.81 -18.77
CA PHE A 32 -16.86 6.68 -19.19
C PHE A 32 -17.57 6.14 -20.41
N SER A 33 -18.81 6.60 -20.60
CA SER A 33 -19.60 6.35 -21.80
C SER A 33 -20.03 7.67 -22.41
N GLU A 34 -19.93 7.78 -23.72
CA GLU A 34 -20.41 8.95 -24.45
C GLU A 34 -21.84 8.69 -24.94
N LYS A 35 -22.79 9.49 -24.45
CA LYS A 35 -24.18 9.44 -24.89
C LYS A 35 -24.50 10.71 -25.69
N ILE A 36 -25.09 10.52 -26.86
CA ILE A 36 -25.65 11.65 -27.64
C ILE A 36 -27.01 11.97 -27.03
N ALA A 37 -27.14 13.14 -26.40
CA ALA A 37 -28.41 13.63 -25.90
C ALA A 37 -29.37 13.89 -27.08
N LYS A 38 -30.69 13.82 -26.84
CA LYS A 38 -31.72 14.06 -27.87
C LYS A 38 -31.60 15.42 -28.59
N ASP A 39 -30.88 16.37 -28.00
CA ASP A 39 -30.57 17.71 -28.53
C ASP A 39 -29.27 17.78 -29.36
N GLY A 40 -28.62 16.64 -29.67
CA GLY A 40 -27.39 16.58 -30.46
C GLY A 40 -26.10 16.94 -29.71
N LYS A 41 -26.17 17.18 -28.40
CA LYS A 41 -24.99 17.38 -27.54
C LYS A 41 -24.44 16.04 -27.03
N ASN A 42 -23.13 15.83 -27.18
CA ASN A 42 -22.44 14.72 -26.53
C ASN A 42 -22.35 14.98 -25.03
N THR A 43 -22.79 14.03 -24.22
CA THR A 43 -22.65 14.02 -22.77
C THR A 43 -21.78 12.84 -22.37
N ILE A 44 -20.72 13.11 -21.61
CA ILE A 44 -19.84 12.10 -21.04
C ILE A 44 -20.42 11.69 -19.68
N GLU A 45 -20.73 10.41 -19.53
CA GLU A 45 -21.19 9.81 -18.28
C GLU A 45 -20.03 9.01 -17.68
N TYR A 46 -19.55 9.41 -16.50
CA TYR A 46 -18.46 8.75 -15.79
C TYR A 46 -18.99 7.65 -14.87
N HIS A 47 -18.40 6.45 -14.94
CA HIS A 47 -18.76 5.28 -14.12
C HIS A 47 -17.82 5.18 -12.93
N TYR A 48 -18.14 5.90 -11.85
CA TYR A 48 -17.34 5.88 -10.62
C TYR A 48 -17.39 4.52 -9.90
N ASP A 49 -18.50 3.79 -10.03
CA ASP A 49 -18.72 2.50 -9.36
C ASP A 49 -17.78 1.40 -9.88
N ASP A 50 -17.50 1.38 -11.19
CA ASP A 50 -16.54 0.44 -11.81
C ASP A 50 -15.12 0.61 -11.26
N VAL A 51 -14.75 1.85 -10.89
CA VAL A 51 -13.44 2.14 -10.29
C VAL A 51 -13.38 1.61 -8.86
N LEU A 52 -14.46 1.77 -8.10
CA LEU A 52 -14.57 1.30 -6.72
C LEU A 52 -14.50 -0.23 -6.63
N ASP A 53 -15.14 -0.96 -7.56
CA ASP A 53 -15.11 -2.42 -7.58
C ASP A 53 -13.70 -2.98 -7.86
N ASN A 54 -12.99 -2.39 -8.81
CA ASN A 54 -11.60 -2.76 -9.11
C ASN A 54 -10.67 -2.48 -7.92
N VAL A 55 -10.92 -1.38 -7.22
CA VAL A 55 -10.21 -0.99 -5.99
C VAL A 55 -10.45 -2.02 -4.88
N LEU A 56 -11.70 -2.38 -4.63
CA LEU A 56 -12.07 -3.35 -3.59
C LEU A 56 -11.52 -4.74 -3.91
N ASP A 57 -11.52 -5.15 -5.18
CA ASP A 57 -10.89 -6.39 -5.63
C ASP A 57 -9.36 -6.39 -5.37
N ALA A 58 -8.67 -5.28 -5.63
CA ALA A 58 -7.25 -5.14 -5.32
C ALA A 58 -6.99 -5.25 -3.80
N VAL A 59 -7.80 -4.58 -2.98
CA VAL A 59 -7.73 -4.65 -1.51
C VAL A 59 -7.96 -6.08 -1.01
N LEU A 60 -8.96 -6.79 -1.54
CA LEU A 60 -9.24 -8.18 -1.18
C LEU A 60 -8.06 -9.11 -1.52
N LYS A 61 -7.51 -8.98 -2.73
CA LYS A 61 -6.33 -9.74 -3.15
C LYS A 61 -5.14 -9.46 -2.25
N GLN A 62 -4.90 -8.20 -1.88
CA GLN A 62 -3.82 -7.81 -0.99
C GLN A 62 -4.03 -8.36 0.42
N SER A 63 -5.25 -8.28 0.94
CA SER A 63 -5.64 -8.82 2.24
C SER A 63 -5.35 -10.32 2.32
N TYR A 64 -5.65 -11.08 1.25
CA TYR A 64 -5.32 -12.50 1.19
C TYR A 64 -3.82 -12.77 1.09
N LYS A 65 -3.05 -11.97 0.34
CA LYS A 65 -1.58 -12.10 0.30
C LYS A 65 -0.98 -11.94 1.69
N MET A 66 -1.46 -10.95 2.46
CA MET A 66 -1.05 -10.73 3.84
C MET A 66 -1.46 -11.89 4.75
N PHE A 67 -2.70 -12.37 4.64
CA PHE A 67 -3.13 -13.58 5.35
C PHE A 67 -2.19 -14.76 5.06
N LYS A 68 -1.92 -15.02 3.78
CA LYS A 68 -1.08 -16.13 3.30
C LYS A 68 0.34 -16.02 3.83
N LEU A 69 0.89 -14.82 3.94
CA LEU A 69 2.23 -14.60 4.48
C LEU A 69 2.34 -15.07 5.94
N PHE A 70 1.35 -14.75 6.78
CA PHE A 70 1.40 -15.06 8.21
C PHE A 70 0.84 -16.43 8.59
N ASN A 71 -0.03 -17.00 7.75
CA ASN A 71 -0.78 -18.21 8.08
C ASN A 71 -0.61 -19.35 7.07
N GLY A 72 0.00 -19.09 5.91
CA GLY A 72 0.01 -20.01 4.79
C GLY A 72 -1.29 -19.97 3.96
N PRO A 73 -1.33 -20.67 2.82
CA PRO A 73 -2.48 -20.68 1.93
C PRO A 73 -3.67 -21.42 2.54
N PHE A 74 -4.89 -21.04 2.15
CA PHE A 74 -6.11 -21.66 2.68
C PHE A 74 -6.18 -23.17 2.45
N ASN A 75 -5.74 -23.66 1.29
CA ASN A 75 -5.75 -25.10 0.98
C ASN A 75 -4.93 -25.89 2.01
N TYR A 76 -3.71 -25.42 2.31
CA TYR A 76 -2.85 -26.04 3.32
C TYR A 76 -3.52 -26.08 4.70
N LEU A 77 -4.12 -24.96 5.12
CA LEU A 77 -4.79 -24.88 6.41
C LEU A 77 -6.03 -25.77 6.50
N SER A 78 -6.84 -25.82 5.43
CA SER A 78 -8.04 -26.65 5.37
C SER A 78 -7.70 -28.14 5.37
N GLU A 79 -6.64 -28.54 4.68
CA GLU A 79 -6.19 -29.94 4.60
C GLU A 79 -5.54 -30.39 5.91
N THR A 80 -4.78 -29.52 6.57
CA THR A 80 -4.00 -29.88 7.76
C THR A 80 -4.81 -29.77 9.05
N TYR A 81 -5.65 -28.76 9.18
CA TYR A 81 -6.34 -28.41 10.45
C TYR A 81 -7.87 -28.44 10.34
N GLY A 82 -8.41 -28.69 9.15
CA GLY A 82 -9.85 -28.72 8.90
C GLY A 82 -10.47 -27.33 8.72
N ARG A 83 -11.75 -27.32 8.31
CA ARG A 83 -12.50 -26.11 7.93
C ARG A 83 -12.77 -25.17 9.11
N GLU A 84 -13.12 -25.71 10.28
CA GLU A 84 -13.35 -24.93 11.50
C GLU A 84 -12.11 -24.13 11.93
N ALA A 85 -10.92 -24.75 11.87
CA ALA A 85 -9.68 -24.10 12.23
C ALA A 85 -9.33 -22.98 11.24
N LEU A 86 -9.52 -23.22 9.94
CA LEU A 86 -9.38 -22.19 8.92
C LEU A 86 -10.33 -21.00 9.21
N LYS A 87 -11.61 -21.27 9.47
CA LYS A 87 -12.61 -20.22 9.74
C LYS A 87 -12.21 -19.35 10.93
N LYS A 88 -11.84 -19.95 12.07
CA LYS A 88 -11.38 -19.21 13.25
C LYS A 88 -10.14 -18.37 12.97
N ARG A 89 -9.20 -18.92 12.21
CA ARG A 89 -7.93 -18.24 11.91
C ARG A 89 -8.12 -17.08 10.92
N SER A 90 -8.98 -17.26 9.92
CA SER A 90 -9.41 -16.20 9.02
C SER A 90 -10.15 -15.10 9.77
N GLU A 91 -11.11 -15.45 10.62
CA GLU A 91 -11.86 -14.48 11.42
C GLU A 91 -10.94 -13.65 12.31
N TYR A 92 -10.04 -14.30 13.06
CA TYR A 92 -9.08 -13.60 13.91
C TYR A 92 -8.18 -12.64 13.12
N PHE A 93 -7.64 -13.11 11.99
CA PHE A 93 -6.77 -12.27 11.16
C PHE A 93 -7.52 -11.09 10.55
N PHE A 94 -8.65 -11.33 9.88
CA PHE A 94 -9.35 -10.28 9.14
C PHE A 94 -10.05 -9.29 10.05
N LEU A 95 -10.53 -9.69 11.24
CA LEU A 95 -11.12 -8.75 12.20
C LEU A 95 -10.13 -7.65 12.60
N SER A 96 -8.88 -8.01 12.89
CA SER A 96 -7.84 -7.02 13.22
C SER A 96 -7.27 -6.35 11.97
N TYR A 97 -7.03 -7.11 10.89
CA TYR A 97 -6.42 -6.58 9.68
C TYR A 97 -7.30 -5.55 8.98
N LEU A 98 -8.61 -5.80 8.86
CA LEU A 98 -9.52 -4.84 8.24
C LEU A 98 -9.59 -3.52 9.02
N GLN A 99 -9.41 -3.53 10.34
CA GLN A 99 -9.35 -2.30 11.14
C GLN A 99 -8.08 -1.47 10.85
N THR A 100 -7.01 -2.11 10.36
CA THR A 100 -5.80 -1.40 9.92
C THR A 100 -5.94 -0.79 8.53
N LEU A 101 -6.96 -1.21 7.76
CA LEU A 101 -7.25 -0.61 6.47
C LEU A 101 -8.07 0.67 6.68
N ASN A 102 -7.56 1.79 6.19
CA ASN A 102 -8.28 3.07 6.26
C ASN A 102 -9.25 3.20 5.07
N PHE A 103 -10.50 2.75 5.27
CA PHE A 103 -11.56 2.84 4.26
C PHE A 103 -12.05 4.28 4.02
N SER A 104 -11.84 5.17 5.00
CA SER A 104 -12.35 6.54 4.98
C SER A 104 -11.53 7.49 4.11
N SER A 105 -10.30 7.10 3.76
CA SER A 105 -9.37 7.86 2.92
C SER A 105 -8.99 7.10 1.66
N PHE A 106 -9.87 6.26 1.10
CA PHE A 106 -9.63 5.58 -0.17
C PHE A 106 -9.52 6.58 -1.32
N ASP A 107 -8.39 7.28 -1.40
CA ASP A 107 -7.92 7.85 -2.64
C ASP A 107 -7.34 6.70 -3.46
N LEU A 108 -7.72 6.64 -4.72
CA LEU A 108 -7.33 5.60 -5.68
C LEU A 108 -5.84 5.27 -5.63
N LEU A 109 -5.01 6.26 -5.36
CA LEU A 109 -3.55 6.16 -5.26
C LEU A 109 -3.07 5.34 -4.05
N ASP A 110 -3.79 5.39 -2.93
CA ASP A 110 -3.44 4.69 -1.68
C ASP A 110 -3.70 3.17 -1.81
N ILE A 111 -4.70 2.78 -2.62
CA ILE A 111 -5.07 1.38 -2.87
C ILE A 111 -4.02 0.65 -3.72
N PHE A 112 -3.41 1.35 -4.67
CA PHE A 112 -2.45 0.73 -5.58
C PHE A 112 -1.03 0.62 -4.98
N ALA A 113 -0.83 0.98 -3.71
CA ALA A 113 0.49 1.07 -3.10
C ALA A 113 1.44 1.94 -3.94
N GLY A 114 0.90 2.98 -4.57
CA GLY A 114 1.69 3.89 -5.38
C GLY A 114 2.65 4.66 -4.50
N ILE A 115 3.91 4.74 -4.94
CA ILE A 115 4.81 5.72 -4.38
C ILE A 115 4.31 7.09 -4.81
N GLN A 116 3.70 7.83 -3.90
CA GLN A 116 3.42 9.22 -4.14
C GLN A 116 4.68 10.02 -3.82
N PHE A 117 5.23 10.69 -4.83
CA PHE A 117 6.34 11.61 -4.63
C PHE A 117 5.85 12.88 -3.95
N LEU A 118 6.58 13.34 -2.93
CA LEU A 118 6.35 14.64 -2.33
C LEU A 118 7.13 15.70 -3.13
N PRO A 119 6.46 16.61 -3.86
CA PRO A 119 7.17 17.68 -4.56
C PRO A 119 7.84 18.61 -3.54
N LEU A 120 9.16 18.73 -3.62
CA LEU A 120 9.96 19.57 -2.74
C LEU A 120 10.59 20.72 -3.49
N ASP A 121 10.83 21.82 -2.78
CA ASP A 121 11.72 22.86 -3.25
C ASP A 121 13.18 22.39 -3.18
N LYS A 122 14.03 23.00 -4.02
CA LYS A 122 15.44 22.60 -4.17
C LYS A 122 16.22 22.59 -2.85
N ASN A 123 15.92 23.52 -1.93
CA ASN A 123 16.66 23.60 -0.66
C ASN A 123 16.27 22.48 0.29
N THR A 124 14.97 22.17 0.38
CA THR A 124 14.49 21.07 1.22
C THR A 124 14.98 19.72 0.70
N PHE A 125 14.96 19.52 -0.62
CA PHE A 125 15.52 18.32 -1.25
C PHE A 125 17.00 18.12 -0.89
N LEU A 126 17.84 19.16 -1.08
CA LEU A 126 19.28 19.07 -0.79
C LEU A 126 19.57 18.77 0.70
N LYS A 127 18.77 19.30 1.61
CA LYS A 127 18.91 19.01 3.05
C LYS A 127 18.62 17.55 3.36
N ILE A 128 17.54 17.01 2.80
CA ILE A 128 17.16 15.60 3.00
C ILE A 128 18.21 14.69 2.35
N GLN A 129 18.68 15.01 1.15
CA GLN A 129 19.73 14.25 0.49
C GLN A 129 21.05 14.27 1.28
N SER A 130 21.44 15.42 1.83
CA SER A 130 22.63 15.52 2.67
C SER A 130 22.50 14.68 3.95
N PHE A 131 21.31 14.64 4.53
CA PHE A 131 21.01 13.79 5.68
C PHE A 131 21.10 12.30 5.35
N VAL A 132 20.50 11.86 4.23
CA VAL A 132 20.58 10.46 3.76
C VAL A 132 22.03 10.06 3.51
N ASN A 133 22.81 10.89 2.81
CA ASN A 133 24.22 10.64 2.56
C ASN A 133 25.03 10.50 3.86
N LEU A 134 24.75 11.32 4.87
CA LEU A 134 25.43 11.23 6.16
C LEU A 134 25.10 9.90 6.87
N ILE A 135 23.84 9.46 6.82
CA ILE A 135 23.40 8.17 7.39
C ILE A 135 24.13 7.02 6.68
N GLU A 136 24.11 6.99 5.35
CA GLU A 136 24.75 5.92 4.56
C GLU A 136 26.27 5.88 4.76
N HIS A 137 26.91 7.04 4.90
CA HIS A 137 28.34 7.13 5.20
C HIS A 137 28.66 6.68 6.64
N THR A 138 27.79 6.99 7.61
CA THR A 138 28.01 6.66 9.03
C THR A 138 27.79 5.18 9.31
N PHE A 139 26.84 4.55 8.60
CA PHE A 139 26.43 3.17 8.82
C PHE A 139 26.65 2.32 7.57
N SER A 140 27.84 1.73 7.44
CA SER A 140 28.22 0.90 6.28
C SER A 140 27.38 -0.37 6.08
N GLN A 141 26.51 -0.74 7.04
CA GLN A 141 25.53 -1.81 6.85
C GLN A 141 24.31 -1.38 6.02
N ILE A 142 24.05 -0.08 5.90
CA ILE A 142 22.93 0.48 5.13
C ILE A 142 23.35 0.56 3.66
N LYS A 143 22.69 -0.22 2.79
CA LYS A 143 22.97 -0.27 1.35
C LYS A 143 22.00 0.55 0.51
N TYR A 144 20.77 0.73 1.01
CA TYR A 144 19.69 1.41 0.35
C TYR A 144 18.84 2.13 1.38
N THR A 145 18.49 3.39 1.10
CA THR A 145 17.68 4.23 1.98
C THR A 145 16.47 4.75 1.21
N ALA A 146 15.30 4.72 1.83
CA ALA A 146 14.10 5.41 1.35
C ALA A 146 13.63 6.35 2.46
N PHE A 147 13.39 7.62 2.11
CA PHE A 147 12.92 8.63 3.05
C PHE A 147 11.45 8.92 2.79
N LEU A 148 10.58 8.66 3.77
CA LEU A 148 9.14 8.89 3.65
C LEU A 148 8.69 10.01 4.61
N TYR A 149 7.84 10.91 4.11
CA TYR A 149 7.15 11.93 4.89
C TYR A 149 5.65 11.88 4.63
N SER A 150 4.85 11.65 5.67
CA SER A 150 3.40 11.46 5.56
C SER A 150 3.02 10.42 4.49
N ASP A 151 3.69 9.26 4.53
CA ASP A 151 3.54 8.14 3.58
C ASP A 151 3.90 8.45 2.11
N LYS A 152 4.47 9.63 1.84
CA LYS A 152 4.98 10.04 0.52
C LYS A 152 6.49 9.88 0.47
N LEU A 153 7.00 9.33 -0.62
CA LEU A 153 8.44 9.22 -0.83
C LEU A 153 9.02 10.59 -1.16
N VAL A 154 10.10 10.93 -0.49
CA VAL A 154 10.92 12.08 -0.83
C VAL A 154 11.99 11.65 -1.83
N TRP A 155 11.94 12.20 -3.03
CA TRP A 155 12.91 12.02 -4.12
C TRP A 155 13.08 13.34 -4.88
#